data_AF-A0A9D5NWA4-F1
#
_entry.id   AF-A0A9D5NWA4-F1
#
_cell.length_a   1.000
_cell.length_b   1.000
_cell.length_c   1.000
_cell.angle_alpha   90.00
_cell.angle_beta   90.00
_cell.angle_gamma   90.00
#
_symmetry.space_group_name_H-M   'P 1'
#
loop_
_entity.id
_entity.type
_entity.pdbx_description
1 polymer ?
#
loop_
_entity_poly.entity_id
_entity_poly.type
_entity_poly.pdbx_seq_one_letter_code
_entity_poly.pdbx_strand_id
1 'polypeptide(L)'
;MCLFASSDLKLVKGSVSELKGSKATICATWDYSNSTIENKAINDFLNEKGDEWKRDYPKEIAKAEENFLSRLKDKASKHVTPVEGDDADYKIVVKVKNFSYGSTGASVWVGFGAGDARMWGTLEIYKKGASEPIAVIDIDGAGGSGYGNEKRRVECYREMAELLADILKKGK
;
A
#
# COMPACT_ATOMS: atom_id res chain seq x y z
N MET A 1 -6.54 -9.35 -28.80
CA MET A 1 -5.54 -8.62 -27.98
C MET A 1 -6.10 -8.58 -26.56
N CYS A 2 -5.65 -9.48 -25.66
CA CYS A 2 -6.13 -9.47 -24.28
C CYS A 2 -5.49 -8.28 -23.57
N LEU A 3 -6.29 -7.24 -23.32
CA LEU A 3 -6.00 -6.19 -22.35
C LEU A 3 -5.94 -6.85 -20.97
N PHE A 4 -4.76 -7.33 -20.58
CA PHE A 4 -4.48 -7.48 -19.16
C PHE A 4 -4.52 -6.07 -18.60
N ALA A 5 -5.54 -5.77 -17.79
CA ALA A 5 -5.48 -4.62 -16.90
C ALA A 5 -4.10 -4.66 -16.24
N SER A 6 -3.31 -3.59 -16.38
CA SER A 6 -2.08 -3.43 -15.61
C SER A 6 -2.49 -3.64 -14.16
N SER A 7 -2.03 -4.72 -13.52
CA SER A 7 -2.35 -4.92 -12.12
C SER A 7 -1.64 -3.83 -11.35
N ASP A 8 -2.38 -3.04 -10.57
CA ASP A 8 -1.84 -1.91 -9.81
C ASP A 8 -0.64 -2.30 -8.93
N LEU A 9 -0.50 -3.59 -8.59
CA LEU A 9 0.74 -4.20 -8.10
C LEU A 9 1.32 -5.15 -9.15
N LYS A 10 2.62 -5.03 -9.43
CA LYS A 10 3.32 -5.88 -10.39
C LYS A 10 4.63 -6.40 -9.80
N LEU A 11 4.79 -7.72 -9.72
CA LEU A 11 6.09 -8.32 -9.38
C LEU A 11 7.11 -8.01 -10.49
N VAL A 12 8.19 -7.33 -10.13
CA VAL A 12 9.25 -6.90 -11.06
C VAL A 12 10.58 -7.60 -10.83
N LYS A 13 10.84 -8.12 -9.63
CA LYS A 13 12.04 -8.92 -9.32
C LYS A 13 11.69 -10.02 -8.31
N GLY A 14 12.33 -11.18 -8.42
CA GLY A 14 12.27 -12.23 -7.41
C GLY A 14 11.00 -13.09 -7.47
N SER A 15 10.61 -13.67 -6.33
CA SER A 15 9.44 -14.55 -6.20
C SER A 15 8.94 -14.59 -4.76
N VAL A 16 7.62 -14.75 -4.58
CA VAL A 16 7.01 -14.99 -3.25
C VAL A 16 6.60 -16.45 -3.03
N SER A 17 7.07 -17.37 -3.86
CA SER A 17 6.69 -18.78 -3.80
C SER A 17 6.94 -19.44 -2.44
N GLU A 18 8.02 -19.05 -1.73
CA GLU A 18 8.35 -19.59 -0.40
C GLU A 18 7.37 -19.16 0.71
N LEU A 19 6.55 -18.12 0.46
CA LEU A 19 5.50 -17.66 1.38
C LEU A 19 4.17 -18.41 1.18
N LYS A 20 4.00 -19.11 0.07
CA LYS A 20 2.72 -19.75 -0.25
C LYS A 20 2.46 -20.95 0.65
N GLY A 21 1.61 -20.75 1.66
CA GLY A 21 1.19 -21.82 2.56
C GLY A 21 2.18 -22.12 3.69
N SER A 22 3.25 -21.32 3.81
CA SER A 22 4.26 -21.50 4.86
C SER A 22 3.76 -21.09 6.24
N LYS A 23 2.75 -20.20 6.29
CA LYS A 23 2.26 -19.53 7.50
C LYS A 23 3.34 -18.70 8.20
N ALA A 24 4.40 -18.33 7.48
CA ALA A 24 5.48 -17.50 8.00
C ALA A 24 4.96 -16.18 8.55
N THR A 25 5.63 -15.68 9.58
CA THR A 25 5.31 -14.39 10.17
C THR A 25 5.83 -13.25 9.30
N ILE A 26 5.01 -12.22 9.13
CA ILE A 26 5.40 -11.02 8.37
C ILE A 26 5.14 -9.75 9.19
N CYS A 27 6.01 -8.77 9.09
CA CYS A 27 5.74 -7.40 9.53
C CYS A 27 5.79 -6.44 8.34
N ALA A 28 5.10 -5.31 8.43
CA ALA A 28 5.16 -4.26 7.41
C ALA A 28 5.75 -2.97 8.00
N THR A 29 6.58 -2.31 7.21
CA THR A 29 7.17 -1.00 7.53
C THR A 29 7.01 -0.08 6.34
N TRP A 30 6.78 1.19 6.63
CA TRP A 30 6.47 2.20 5.63
C TRP A 30 7.56 3.27 5.60
N ASP A 31 8.09 3.52 4.42
CA ASP A 31 9.09 4.55 4.16
C ASP A 31 8.45 5.67 3.34
N TYR A 32 8.27 6.82 3.99
CA TYR A 32 7.76 8.06 3.40
C TYR A 32 8.86 9.12 3.20
N SER A 33 10.13 8.78 3.46
CA SER A 33 11.24 9.75 3.53
C SER A 33 11.39 10.62 2.27
N ASN A 34 11.11 10.04 1.11
CA ASN A 34 11.17 10.71 -0.20
C ASN A 34 9.81 10.78 -0.89
N SER A 35 8.72 10.64 -0.12
CA SER A 35 7.37 10.59 -0.66
C SER A 35 6.80 11.98 -0.93
N THR A 36 5.86 12.02 -1.87
CA THR A 36 5.10 13.22 -2.24
C THR A 36 3.60 12.99 -2.11
N ILE A 37 2.84 14.08 -1.95
CA ILE A 37 1.38 14.08 -2.03
C ILE A 37 0.98 15.06 -3.13
N GLU A 38 0.21 14.60 -4.11
CA GLU A 38 -0.12 15.37 -5.32
C GLU A 38 1.15 15.97 -5.98
N ASN A 39 2.25 15.20 -6.01
CA ASN A 39 3.57 15.60 -6.52
C ASN A 39 4.25 16.76 -5.76
N LYS A 40 3.80 17.09 -4.55
CA LYS A 40 4.43 18.06 -3.65
C LYS A 40 5.08 17.34 -2.47
N ALA A 41 6.15 17.89 -1.91
CA ALA A 41 6.69 17.37 -0.65
C ALA A 41 5.58 17.37 0.42
N ILE A 42 5.53 16.35 1.29
CA ILE A 42 4.46 16.20 2.28
C ILE A 42 4.23 17.50 3.06
N ASN A 43 5.31 18.11 3.57
CA ASN A 43 5.21 19.32 4.37
C ASN A 43 4.64 20.50 3.58
N ASP A 44 5.01 20.65 2.31
CA ASP A 44 4.49 21.72 1.45
C ASP A 44 2.99 21.52 1.18
N PHE A 45 2.58 20.28 0.88
CA PHE A 45 1.17 19.94 0.70
C PHE A 45 0.35 20.20 1.97
N LEU A 46 0.82 19.75 3.13
CA LEU A 46 0.12 19.94 4.40
C LEU A 46 0.06 21.43 4.80
N ASN A 47 1.13 22.19 4.53
CA ASN A 47 1.14 23.64 4.73
C ASN A 47 0.09 24.36 3.87
N GLU A 48 -0.02 23.98 2.61
CA GLU A 48 -1.03 24.52 1.68
C GLU A 48 -2.46 24.20 2.11
N LYS A 49 -2.70 23.01 2.67
CA LYS A 49 -4.03 22.59 3.12
C LYS A 49 -4.44 23.17 4.48
N GLY A 50 -3.49 23.56 5.32
CA GLY A 50 -3.73 24.21 6.60
C GLY A 50 -3.60 23.27 7.82
N ASP A 51 -3.80 23.83 9.01
CA ASP A 51 -3.39 23.18 10.26
C ASP A 51 -4.21 21.95 10.65
N GLU A 52 -5.47 21.87 10.21
CA GLU A 52 -6.27 20.65 10.41
C GLU A 52 -5.65 19.45 9.70
N TRP A 53 -5.19 19.63 8.46
CA TRP A 53 -4.52 18.57 7.71
C TRP A 53 -3.20 18.16 8.37
N LYS A 54 -2.39 19.11 8.83
CA LYS A 54 -1.14 18.80 9.56
C LYS A 54 -1.41 17.98 10.81
N ARG A 55 -2.44 18.36 11.58
CA ARG A 55 -2.83 17.71 12.83
C ARG A 55 -3.33 16.29 12.60
N ASP A 56 -4.14 16.08 11.58
CA ASP A 56 -4.86 14.83 11.39
C ASP A 56 -4.09 13.82 10.52
N TYR A 57 -3.16 14.30 9.67
CA TYR A 57 -2.37 13.46 8.77
C TYR A 57 -1.62 12.30 9.46
N PRO A 58 -0.94 12.47 10.62
CA PRO A 58 -0.30 11.34 11.29
C PRO A 58 -1.28 10.24 11.73
N LYS A 59 -2.48 10.62 12.18
CA LYS A 59 -3.53 9.66 12.58
C LYS A 59 -4.12 8.94 11.38
N GLU A 60 -4.32 9.67 10.28
CA GLU A 60 -4.78 9.09 9.01
C GLU A 60 -3.78 8.04 8.51
N ILE A 61 -2.48 8.34 8.53
CA ILE A 61 -1.42 7.40 8.13
C ILE A 61 -1.45 6.15 9.02
N ALA A 62 -1.43 6.32 10.35
CA ALA A 62 -1.46 5.19 11.29
C ALA A 62 -2.67 4.28 11.04
N LYS A 63 -3.86 4.86 10.82
CA LYS A 63 -5.08 4.10 10.52
C LYS A 63 -5.00 3.35 9.19
N ALA A 64 -4.40 3.95 8.17
CA ALA A 64 -4.23 3.31 6.87
C ALA A 64 -3.27 2.11 6.96
N GLU A 65 -2.17 2.26 7.70
CA GLU A 65 -1.19 1.18 7.93
C GLU A 65 -1.77 0.03 8.76
N GLU A 66 -2.53 0.33 9.81
CA GLU A 66 -3.26 -0.67 10.59
C GLU A 66 -4.26 -1.42 9.70
N ASN A 67 -4.98 -0.69 8.83
CA ASN A 67 -5.94 -1.31 7.92
C ASN A 67 -5.27 -2.24 6.91
N PHE A 68 -4.10 -1.87 6.39
CA PHE A 68 -3.30 -2.74 5.52
C PHE A 68 -2.96 -4.07 6.20
N LEU A 69 -2.40 -4.03 7.42
CA LEU A 69 -2.02 -5.24 8.15
C LEU A 69 -3.23 -6.10 8.51
N SER A 70 -4.30 -5.47 9.00
CA SER A 70 -5.56 -6.14 9.33
C SER A 70 -6.16 -6.83 8.10
N ARG A 71 -6.17 -6.13 6.96
CA ARG A 71 -6.70 -6.69 5.72
C ARG A 71 -5.83 -7.80 5.15
N LEU A 72 -4.51 -7.65 5.20
CA LEU A 72 -3.58 -8.68 4.76
C LEU A 72 -3.73 -9.96 5.61
N LYS A 73 -3.92 -9.80 6.93
CA LYS A 73 -4.19 -10.91 7.85
C LYS A 73 -5.46 -11.66 7.45
N ASP A 74 -6.55 -10.94 7.19
CA ASP A 74 -7.81 -11.53 6.74
C ASP A 74 -7.66 -12.28 5.40
N LYS A 75 -7.01 -11.64 4.41
CA LYS A 75 -6.97 -12.13 3.03
C LYS A 75 -5.88 -13.15 2.73
N ALA A 76 -4.81 -13.17 3.53
CA ALA A 76 -3.65 -14.04 3.33
C ALA A 76 -3.38 -14.98 4.52
N SER A 77 -4.31 -15.13 5.47
CA SER A 77 -4.20 -15.99 6.67
C SER A 77 -3.73 -17.43 6.42
N LYS A 78 -3.99 -17.99 5.23
CA LYS A 78 -3.53 -19.33 4.85
C LYS A 78 -2.07 -19.39 4.41
N HIS A 79 -1.45 -18.25 4.15
CA HIS A 79 -0.11 -18.12 3.58
C HIS A 79 0.86 -17.44 4.54
N VAL A 80 0.42 -16.39 5.23
CA VAL A 80 1.25 -15.58 6.13
C VAL A 80 0.48 -15.18 7.39
N THR A 81 1.23 -14.89 8.44
CA THR A 81 0.70 -14.39 9.72
C THR A 81 1.28 -13.00 9.99
N PRO A 82 0.52 -11.91 9.76
CA PRO A 82 0.98 -10.58 10.13
C PRO A 82 1.18 -10.45 11.64
N VAL A 83 2.34 -9.92 12.04
CA VAL A 83 2.74 -9.67 13.43
C VAL A 83 3.32 -8.25 13.57
N GLU A 84 3.33 -7.74 14.79
CA GLU A 84 4.01 -6.50 15.14
C GLU A 84 5.46 -6.80 15.53
N GLY A 85 6.36 -5.84 15.27
CA GLY A 85 7.77 -5.92 15.65
C GLY A 85 8.71 -6.49 14.58
N ASP A 86 10.01 -6.38 14.84
CA ASP A 86 11.08 -6.74 13.88
C ASP A 86 11.45 -8.24 13.89
N ASP A 87 10.80 -9.05 14.73
CA ASP A 87 11.14 -10.46 14.89
C ASP A 87 10.53 -11.40 13.85
N ALA A 88 9.68 -10.86 12.95
CA ALA A 88 9.02 -11.62 11.90
C ALA A 88 10.01 -12.35 10.97
N ASP A 89 9.59 -13.49 10.42
CA ASP A 89 10.35 -14.28 9.45
C ASP A 89 10.63 -13.47 8.16
N TYR A 90 9.71 -12.57 7.82
CA TYR A 90 9.84 -11.66 6.68
C TYR A 90 9.41 -10.23 7.03
N LYS A 91 10.07 -9.27 6.39
CA LYS A 91 9.77 -7.84 6.49
C LYS A 91 9.31 -7.32 5.13
N ILE A 92 8.13 -6.71 5.12
CA ILE A 92 7.63 -5.93 4.00
C ILE A 92 8.05 -4.48 4.21
N VAL A 93 8.74 -3.90 3.25
CA VAL A 93 9.12 -2.48 3.23
C VAL A 93 8.36 -1.83 2.08
N VAL A 94 7.42 -0.96 2.41
CA VAL A 94 6.67 -0.18 1.41
C VAL A 94 7.30 1.21 1.30
N LYS A 95 7.97 1.47 0.19
CA LYS A 95 8.56 2.76 -0.16
C LYS A 95 7.56 3.57 -0.96
N VAL A 96 6.90 4.52 -0.32
CA VAL A 96 5.89 5.36 -0.97
C VAL A 96 6.60 6.45 -1.76
N LYS A 97 6.29 6.56 -3.06
CA LYS A 97 6.85 7.59 -3.95
C LYS A 97 5.91 8.79 -4.08
N ASN A 98 4.63 8.53 -4.36
CA ASN A 98 3.62 9.56 -4.49
C ASN A 98 2.26 9.02 -4.04
N PHE A 99 1.44 9.90 -3.48
CA PHE A 99 0.05 9.63 -3.17
C PHE A 99 -0.82 10.76 -3.71
N SER A 100 -1.84 10.43 -4.49
CA SER A 100 -2.88 11.38 -4.91
C SER A 100 -4.16 11.04 -4.15
N TYR A 101 -4.82 12.03 -3.56
CA TYR A 101 -6.16 11.89 -2.98
C TYR A 101 -7.26 11.89 -4.05
N GLY A 102 -6.89 12.15 -5.30
CA GLY A 102 -7.81 12.31 -6.41
C GLY A 102 -8.67 13.56 -6.26
N SER A 103 -9.60 13.75 -7.20
CA SER A 103 -10.48 14.91 -7.21
C SER A 103 -11.87 14.54 -6.72
N THR A 104 -12.26 15.05 -5.55
CA THR A 104 -13.64 14.94 -5.06
C THR A 104 -14.65 15.54 -6.03
N GLY A 105 -14.28 16.63 -6.73
CA GLY A 105 -15.10 17.21 -7.78
C GLY A 105 -15.32 16.22 -8.93
N ALA A 106 -14.26 15.57 -9.41
CA ALA A 106 -14.39 14.56 -10.47
C ALA A 106 -15.27 13.37 -10.04
N SER A 107 -15.14 12.89 -8.79
CA SER A 107 -15.98 11.81 -8.26
C SER A 107 -17.48 12.17 -8.25
N VAL A 108 -17.82 13.45 -7.99
CA VAL A 108 -19.22 13.92 -7.95
C VAL A 108 -19.78 14.15 -9.36
N TRP A 109 -18.98 14.70 -10.27
CA TRP A 109 -19.43 15.08 -11.61
C TRP A 109 -19.39 13.95 -12.64
N VAL A 110 -18.46 13.00 -12.52
CA VAL A 110 -18.23 11.93 -13.52
C VAL A 110 -18.73 10.57 -13.01
N GLY A 111 -18.78 10.36 -11.69
CA GLY A 111 -19.25 9.13 -11.06
C GLY A 111 -18.23 8.47 -10.13
N PHE A 112 -18.69 7.46 -9.40
CA PHE A 112 -17.87 6.68 -8.46
C PHE A 112 -16.68 6.03 -9.20
N GLY A 113 -15.45 6.31 -8.76
CA GLY A 113 -14.23 5.82 -9.40
C GLY A 113 -13.40 6.89 -10.14
N ALA A 114 -14.01 7.98 -10.60
CA ALA A 114 -13.34 8.97 -11.47
C ALA A 114 -12.42 9.96 -10.73
N GLY A 115 -12.39 9.90 -9.40
CA GLY A 115 -11.59 10.80 -8.55
C GLY A 115 -10.97 10.09 -7.35
N ASP A 116 -10.71 8.80 -7.49
CA ASP A 116 -10.17 7.95 -6.43
C ASP A 116 -8.74 8.31 -6.07
N ALA A 117 -8.34 7.96 -4.85
CA ALA A 117 -6.95 8.05 -4.46
C ALA A 117 -6.11 7.01 -5.21
N ARG A 118 -4.83 7.34 -5.39
CA ARG A 118 -3.85 6.50 -6.06
C ARG A 118 -2.52 6.56 -5.33
N MET A 119 -1.91 5.40 -5.10
CA MET A 119 -0.55 5.30 -4.56
C MET A 119 0.42 4.79 -5.62
N TRP A 120 1.62 5.38 -5.66
CA TRP A 120 2.76 4.88 -6.41
C TRP A 120 3.95 4.64 -5.48
N GLY A 121 4.75 3.64 -5.80
CA GLY A 121 5.90 3.29 -4.97
C GLY A 121 6.43 1.90 -5.27
N THR A 122 7.13 1.33 -4.30
CA THR A 122 7.70 -0.02 -4.41
C THR A 122 7.49 -0.74 -3.10
N LEU A 123 7.11 -2.02 -3.18
CA LEU A 123 7.04 -2.93 -2.05
C LEU A 123 8.15 -3.96 -2.19
N GLU A 124 9.01 -4.04 -1.17
CA GLU A 124 10.11 -4.98 -1.11
C GLU A 124 9.87 -5.98 0.03
N ILE A 125 10.09 -7.25 -0.24
CA ILE A 125 9.94 -8.31 0.77
C ILE A 125 11.33 -8.87 1.08
N TYR A 126 11.72 -8.81 2.33
CA TYR A 126 12.98 -9.31 2.85
C TYR A 126 12.73 -10.52 3.74
N LYS A 127 13.61 -11.51 3.64
CA LYS A 127 13.70 -12.58 4.64
C LYS A 127 14.52 -12.08 5.83
N LYS A 128 14.21 -12.53 7.04
CA LYS A 128 14.97 -12.14 8.26
C LYS A 128 16.47 -12.35 8.06
N GLY A 129 17.25 -11.30 8.28
CA GLY A 129 18.71 -11.29 8.12
C GLY A 129 19.22 -11.16 6.68
N ALA A 130 18.36 -11.08 5.67
CA ALA A 130 18.78 -10.87 4.29
C ALA A 130 19.11 -9.38 4.01
N SER A 131 20.17 -9.15 3.25
CA SER A 131 20.56 -7.82 2.77
C SER A 131 19.83 -7.41 1.48
N GLU A 132 19.26 -8.37 0.76
CA GLU A 132 18.52 -8.15 -0.48
C GLU A 132 17.08 -8.67 -0.38
N PRO A 133 16.12 -8.03 -1.07
CA PRO A 133 14.74 -8.50 -1.08
C PRO A 133 14.59 -9.77 -1.91
N ILE A 134 13.80 -10.72 -1.41
CA ILE A 134 13.39 -11.93 -2.12
C ILE A 134 12.40 -11.63 -3.25
N ALA A 135 11.67 -10.51 -3.13
CA ALA A 135 10.70 -10.03 -4.10
C ALA A 135 10.62 -8.51 -4.08
N VAL A 136 10.48 -7.91 -5.26
CA VAL A 136 10.22 -6.49 -5.45
C VAL A 136 8.97 -6.35 -6.30
N ILE A 137 8.01 -5.59 -5.80
CA ILE A 137 6.69 -5.37 -6.40
C ILE A 137 6.57 -3.86 -6.65
N ASP A 138 6.36 -3.49 -7.91
CA ASP A 138 6.04 -2.13 -8.30
C ASP A 138 4.58 -1.81 -7.95
N ILE A 139 4.34 -0.62 -7.41
CA ILE A 139 3.01 -0.10 -7.11
C ILE A 139 2.75 1.00 -8.14
N ASP A 140 1.91 0.69 -9.12
CA ASP A 140 1.57 1.57 -10.24
C ASP A 140 0.11 2.02 -10.13
N GLY A 141 -0.16 2.91 -9.18
CA GLY A 141 -1.45 3.56 -9.03
C GLY A 141 -2.49 2.69 -8.31
N ALA A 142 -2.15 2.04 -7.20
CA ALA A 142 -3.11 1.32 -6.38
C ALA A 142 -4.27 2.22 -5.95
N GLY A 143 -5.49 1.85 -6.33
CA GLY A 143 -6.71 2.63 -6.15
C GLY A 143 -7.23 2.64 -4.71
N GLY A 144 -7.99 3.67 -4.36
CA GLY A 144 -8.77 3.75 -3.12
C GLY A 144 -9.95 4.70 -3.26
N SER A 145 -11.16 4.14 -3.27
CA SER A 145 -12.41 4.89 -3.42
C SER A 145 -13.06 5.22 -2.07
N GLY A 146 -13.74 6.36 -1.95
CA GLY A 146 -14.39 6.72 -0.70
C GLY A 146 -14.82 8.18 -0.58
N TYR A 147 -15.75 8.43 0.34
CA TYR A 147 -16.16 9.78 0.72
C TYR A 147 -15.23 10.33 1.81
N GLY A 148 -14.50 11.40 1.49
CA GLY A 148 -13.50 12.00 2.37
C GLY A 148 -12.08 11.48 2.12
N ASN A 149 -11.09 12.34 2.39
CA ASN A 149 -9.69 12.09 2.06
C ASN A 149 -9.11 10.94 2.88
N GLU A 150 -9.35 10.94 4.20
CA GLU A 150 -8.96 9.85 5.10
C GLU A 150 -9.49 8.50 4.61
N LYS A 151 -10.78 8.45 4.23
CA LYS A 151 -11.40 7.22 3.75
C LYS A 151 -10.72 6.72 2.47
N ARG A 152 -10.46 7.60 1.49
CA ARG A 152 -9.78 7.20 0.26
C ARG A 152 -8.37 6.66 0.51
N ARG A 153 -7.61 7.25 1.44
CA ARG A 153 -6.30 6.70 1.81
C ARG A 153 -6.43 5.33 2.47
N VAL A 154 -7.30 5.19 3.46
CA VAL A 154 -7.50 3.89 4.14
C VAL A 154 -7.89 2.80 3.12
N GLU A 155 -8.79 3.13 2.19
CA GLU A 155 -9.22 2.20 1.14
C GLU A 155 -8.10 1.88 0.16
N CYS A 156 -7.21 2.83 -0.14
CA CYS A 156 -6.01 2.59 -0.95
C CYS A 156 -5.10 1.54 -0.33
N TYR A 157 -4.86 1.65 0.98
CA TYR A 157 -4.03 0.70 1.73
C TYR A 157 -4.74 -0.67 1.85
N ARG A 158 -6.07 -0.68 2.00
CA ARG A 158 -6.88 -1.92 1.98
C ARG A 158 -6.75 -2.65 0.65
N GLU A 159 -6.90 -1.95 -0.47
CA GLU A 159 -6.81 -2.52 -1.82
C GLU A 159 -5.40 -3.06 -2.10
N MET A 160 -4.35 -2.34 -1.69
CA MET A 160 -2.98 -2.85 -1.76
C MET A 160 -2.79 -4.17 -0.99
N ALA A 161 -3.35 -4.28 0.21
CA ALA A 161 -3.27 -5.51 0.99
C ALA A 161 -3.98 -6.69 0.29
N GLU A 162 -5.10 -6.44 -0.38
CA GLU A 162 -5.81 -7.45 -1.18
C GLU A 162 -5.02 -7.90 -2.40
N LEU A 163 -4.47 -6.95 -3.15
CA LEU A 163 -3.65 -7.23 -4.32
C LEU A 163 -2.38 -8.01 -3.93
N LEU A 164 -1.73 -7.63 -2.83
CA LEU A 164 -0.61 -8.38 -2.29
C LEU A 164 -1.02 -9.79 -1.85
N ALA A 165 -2.14 -9.94 -1.16
CA ALA A 165 -2.66 -11.25 -0.77
C ALA A 165 -2.89 -12.16 -1.99
N ASP A 166 -3.34 -11.59 -3.11
CA ASP A 166 -3.53 -12.34 -4.35
C ASP A 166 -2.20 -12.75 -5.02
N ILE A 167 -1.17 -11.91 -4.94
CA ILE A 167 0.20 -12.26 -5.34
C ILE A 167 0.71 -13.43 -4.49
N LEU A 168 0.57 -13.34 -3.16
CA LEU A 168 0.96 -14.40 -2.21
C LEU A 168 0.23 -15.73 -2.48
N LYS A 169 -1.08 -15.69 -2.77
CA LYS A 169 -1.88 -16.88 -3.13
C LYS A 169 -1.39 -17.52 -4.42
N LYS A 170 -1.03 -16.71 -5.42
CA LYS A 170 -0.48 -17.21 -6.70
C LYS A 170 0.88 -17.85 -6.47
N GLY A 171 1.70 -17.29 -5.58
CA GLY A 171 3.06 -17.76 -5.30
C GLY A 171 4.00 -17.51 -6.47
N LYS A 172 3.75 -16.44 -7.23
CA LYS A 172 4.59 -15.96 -8.32
C LYS A 172 5.23 -14.69 -7.83
#